data_AF-A0A1H5GKC4-F1
#
_entry.id   AF-A0A1H5GKC4-F1
#
_cell.length_a   1.000
_cell.length_b   1.000
_cell.length_c   1.000
_cell.angle_alpha   90.00
_cell.angle_beta   90.00
_cell.angle_gamma   90.00
#
_symmetry.space_group_name_H-M   'P 1'
#
loop_
_entity.id
_entity.type
_entity.pdbx_description
1 polymer ?
#
loop_
_entity_poly.entity_id
_entity_poly.type
_entity_poly.pdbx_seq_one_letter_code
_entity_poly.pdbx_strand_id
1 'polypeptide(L)'
;MPTPRHHLNRQRRRQALADQPTAARAHTTVGLLPEPDSRPGRRPAAKPVRETTEAPAQEATDDRPAATRAPKGGARALAPLVVLCVLTLLLGGFAGWAHSRAGELRDDPARGNTALTDLARTSEIKGQTTAAVAALFSYDHADTGPFERAGKTLLTGKAVDQHRTLFGGVLAQAARQKTVITTTVTDSAVERIDGDRARVLVYADQSSVSTAGTGKPGGKQQSKTQDQGVYAGAMFALDVVRRDGRWLVENIDTFGR
;
A
#
# COMPACT_ATOMS: atom_id res chain seq x y z
N MET A 1 45.68 -7.10 0.60
CA MET A 1 45.20 -8.48 0.85
C MET A 1 43.69 -8.51 0.67
N PRO A 2 43.11 -9.33 -0.21
CA PRO A 2 41.66 -9.40 -0.36
C PRO A 2 41.06 -10.16 0.83
N THR A 3 40.05 -9.58 1.48
CA THR A 3 39.42 -10.13 2.69
C THR A 3 38.63 -11.41 2.43
N PRO A 4 38.61 -12.37 3.38
CA PRO A 4 38.12 -13.75 3.22
C PRO A 4 36.62 -13.90 2.88
N ARG A 5 35.81 -12.83 2.96
CA ARG A 5 34.37 -12.89 2.70
C ARG A 5 34.00 -13.04 1.22
N HIS A 6 34.82 -12.51 0.30
CA HIS A 6 34.52 -12.59 -1.14
C HIS A 6 34.70 -13.98 -1.74
N HIS A 7 35.57 -14.80 -1.16
CA HIS A 7 35.78 -16.17 -1.62
C HIS A 7 34.59 -17.08 -1.28
N LEU A 8 33.99 -16.85 -0.10
CA LEU A 8 32.85 -17.64 0.37
C LEU A 8 31.60 -17.44 -0.51
N ASN A 9 31.30 -16.19 -0.87
CA ASN A 9 30.14 -15.87 -1.71
C ASN A 9 30.31 -16.41 -3.14
N ARG A 10 31.53 -16.41 -3.66
CA ARG A 10 31.83 -16.97 -5.00
C ARG A 10 31.72 -18.50 -5.02
N GLN A 11 32.08 -19.17 -3.93
CA GLN A 11 31.96 -20.63 -3.81
C GLN A 11 30.50 -21.08 -3.69
N ARG A 12 29.68 -20.41 -2.86
CA ARG A 12 28.25 -20.73 -2.75
C ARG A 12 27.51 -20.59 -4.07
N ARG A 13 27.82 -19.54 -4.85
CA ARG A 13 27.18 -19.32 -6.16
C ARG A 13 27.55 -20.39 -7.19
N ARG A 14 28.75 -20.98 -7.09
CA ARG A 14 29.16 -22.10 -7.96
C ARG A 14 28.50 -23.42 -7.55
N GLN A 15 28.32 -23.66 -6.26
CA GLN A 15 27.62 -24.85 -5.76
C GLN A 15 26.13 -24.82 -6.13
N ALA A 16 25.47 -23.66 -6.01
CA ALA A 16 24.07 -23.49 -6.40
C ALA A 16 23.82 -23.69 -7.92
N LEU A 17 24.82 -23.51 -8.77
CA LEU A 17 24.74 -23.82 -10.20
C LEU A 17 25.01 -25.30 -10.51
N ALA A 18 25.74 -25.99 -9.64
CA ALA A 18 26.07 -27.41 -9.79
C ALA A 18 24.93 -28.32 -9.29
N ASP A 19 24.17 -27.88 -8.30
CA ASP A 19 23.07 -28.64 -7.68
C ASP A 19 21.71 -28.42 -8.36
N GLN A 20 21.67 -27.95 -9.62
CA GLN A 20 20.40 -27.79 -10.35
C GLN A 20 20.09 -29.09 -11.11
N PRO A 21 19.15 -29.94 -10.65
CA PRO A 21 18.75 -31.13 -11.39
C PRO A 21 18.02 -30.74 -12.68
N THR A 22 18.52 -31.26 -13.79
CA THR A 22 17.93 -31.20 -15.14
C THR A 22 16.47 -31.64 -15.10
N ALA A 23 15.59 -30.76 -15.57
CA ALA A 23 14.16 -30.99 -15.70
C ALA A 23 13.86 -32.25 -16.52
N ALA A 24 13.27 -33.26 -15.88
CA ALA A 24 12.63 -34.39 -16.54
C ALA A 24 11.12 -34.12 -16.66
N ARG A 25 10.64 -34.19 -17.90
CA ARG A 25 9.22 -34.22 -18.27
C ARG A 25 8.50 -35.39 -17.58
N ALA A 26 7.31 -35.16 -17.05
CA ALA A 26 6.31 -36.20 -16.85
C ALA A 26 4.91 -35.65 -17.13
N HIS A 27 4.22 -36.32 -18.05
CA HIS A 27 2.83 -36.12 -18.42
C HIS A 27 1.97 -37.02 -17.51
N THR A 28 0.86 -36.52 -16.98
CA THR A 28 -0.22 -37.40 -16.49
C THR A 28 -1.59 -36.77 -16.71
N THR A 29 -2.47 -37.61 -17.26
CA THR A 29 -3.83 -37.42 -17.77
C THR A 29 -4.91 -37.39 -16.70
N VAL A 30 -5.93 -36.55 -16.94
CA VAL A 30 -7.40 -36.70 -16.79
C VAL A 30 -7.97 -37.69 -15.76
N GLY A 31 -8.88 -37.18 -14.90
CA GLY A 31 -9.92 -37.97 -14.21
C GLY A 31 -11.18 -37.12 -13.97
N LEU A 32 -12.33 -37.62 -14.43
CA LEU A 32 -13.66 -37.01 -14.49
C LEU A 32 -14.37 -36.82 -13.12
N LEU A 33 -15.30 -35.84 -13.13
CA LEU A 33 -16.47 -35.53 -12.27
C LEU A 33 -17.30 -36.76 -11.78
N PRO A 34 -18.14 -36.67 -10.70
CA PRO A 34 -19.28 -35.74 -10.63
C PRO A 34 -19.70 -35.14 -9.27
N GLU A 35 -20.50 -34.06 -9.36
CA GLU A 35 -21.35 -33.47 -8.31
C GLU A 35 -22.42 -34.44 -7.79
N PRO A 36 -23.02 -34.15 -6.62
CA PRO A 36 -24.48 -34.11 -6.57
C PRO A 36 -25.11 -32.98 -5.71
N ASP A 37 -26.12 -32.36 -6.31
CA ASP A 37 -27.49 -32.07 -5.85
C ASP A 37 -27.85 -31.19 -4.64
N SER A 38 -28.47 -30.04 -4.98
CA SER A 38 -29.90 -29.73 -4.79
C SER A 38 -30.57 -29.71 -3.40
N ARG A 39 -30.87 -28.47 -2.99
CA ARG A 39 -32.17 -27.89 -2.53
C ARG A 39 -32.43 -27.64 -1.03
N PRO A 40 -33.23 -26.59 -0.71
CA PRO A 40 -33.16 -25.84 0.54
C PRO A 40 -34.26 -26.22 1.56
N GLY A 41 -33.86 -26.24 2.84
CA GLY A 41 -34.70 -26.54 4.00
C GLY A 41 -35.59 -25.37 4.44
N ARG A 42 -36.88 -25.69 4.52
CA ARG A 42 -38.07 -24.90 4.89
C ARG A 42 -38.01 -24.34 6.33
N ARG A 43 -38.30 -23.05 6.46
CA ARG A 43 -38.60 -22.30 7.72
C ARG A 43 -40.02 -22.62 8.21
N PRO A 44 -40.25 -23.00 9.48
CA PRO A 44 -41.59 -22.99 10.07
C PRO A 44 -41.82 -21.69 10.85
N ALA A 45 -42.94 -21.03 10.54
CA ALA A 45 -43.55 -19.98 11.34
C ALA A 45 -44.38 -20.62 12.47
N ALA A 46 -44.24 -20.14 13.69
CA ALA A 46 -45.10 -20.48 14.82
C ALA A 46 -45.76 -19.21 15.36
N LYS A 47 -47.10 -19.21 15.35
CA LYS A 47 -48.00 -18.23 15.94
C LYS A 47 -48.02 -18.38 17.47
N PRO A 48 -48.28 -17.32 18.25
CA PRO A 48 -48.92 -17.46 19.54
C PRO A 48 -50.43 -17.24 19.43
N VAL A 49 -51.17 -18.19 19.97
CA VAL A 49 -52.59 -18.13 20.33
C VAL A 49 -52.77 -17.16 21.50
N ARG A 50 -53.79 -16.30 21.45
CA ARG A 50 -54.25 -15.50 22.58
C ARG A 50 -55.74 -15.79 22.78
N GLU A 51 -56.04 -16.33 23.95
CA GLU A 51 -57.38 -16.68 24.40
C GLU A 51 -57.93 -15.55 25.30
N THR A 52 -59.07 -15.02 24.89
CA THR A 52 -60.24 -14.51 25.62
C THR A 52 -60.09 -14.03 27.08
N THR A 53 -60.55 -12.79 27.34
CA THR A 53 -61.59 -12.50 28.34
C THR A 53 -62.24 -11.15 28.04
N GLU A 54 -63.55 -11.16 28.23
CA GLU A 54 -64.64 -10.28 27.84
C GLU A 54 -64.78 -9.02 28.76
N ALA A 55 -65.59 -8.07 28.28
CA ALA A 55 -65.84 -6.67 28.70
C ALA A 55 -66.79 -6.54 29.94
N PRO A 56 -67.49 -5.41 30.29
CA PRO A 56 -67.64 -4.09 29.62
C PRO A 56 -67.84 -2.81 30.52
N ALA A 57 -68.16 -1.68 29.84
CA ALA A 57 -68.86 -0.44 30.28
C ALA A 57 -68.01 0.63 31.03
N GLN A 58 -68.12 1.96 30.84
CA GLN A 58 -69.19 2.83 30.32
C GLN A 58 -68.68 4.28 30.07
N GLU A 59 -69.34 5.00 29.14
CA GLU A 59 -69.63 6.46 29.05
C GLU A 59 -68.54 7.52 29.33
N ALA A 60 -68.10 8.31 28.34
CA ALA A 60 -68.75 9.53 27.78
C ALA A 60 -68.62 10.78 28.67
N THR A 61 -67.91 11.80 28.19
CA THR A 61 -68.42 13.19 28.08
C THR A 61 -67.42 14.08 27.33
N ASP A 62 -68.00 15.16 26.83
CA ASP A 62 -67.70 15.95 25.65
C ASP A 62 -66.95 17.26 25.99
N ASP A 63 -66.64 17.99 24.94
CA ASP A 63 -66.62 19.45 24.83
C ASP A 63 -65.34 20.28 25.09
N ARG A 64 -65.06 21.06 24.05
CA ARG A 64 -64.10 22.16 23.86
C ARG A 64 -64.99 23.39 23.56
N PRO A 65 -64.77 24.65 24.01
CA PRO A 65 -63.60 25.43 23.59
C PRO A 65 -63.20 26.68 24.43
N ALA A 66 -62.14 27.34 23.94
CA ALA A 66 -61.86 28.78 24.01
C ALA A 66 -61.44 29.41 25.35
N ALA A 67 -60.16 29.85 25.40
CA ALA A 67 -59.84 31.24 25.66
C ALA A 67 -58.37 31.53 25.33
N THR A 68 -58.19 32.45 24.39
CA THR A 68 -56.92 33.09 24.03
C THR A 68 -56.18 33.60 25.27
N ARG A 69 -54.99 33.08 25.50
CA ARG A 69 -53.90 33.82 26.15
C ARG A 69 -52.65 33.62 25.33
N ALA A 70 -52.25 34.65 24.59
CA ALA A 70 -50.91 34.76 24.07
C ALA A 70 -49.96 35.06 25.25
N PRO A 71 -48.98 34.21 25.58
CA PRO A 71 -47.88 34.65 26.40
C PRO A 71 -46.82 35.28 25.49
N LYS A 72 -46.72 36.62 25.55
CA LYS A 72 -45.45 37.29 25.27
C LYS A 72 -44.45 36.75 26.30
N GLY A 73 -43.54 35.88 25.88
CA GLY A 73 -42.74 35.12 26.83
C GLY A 73 -41.53 34.44 26.23
N GLY A 74 -40.49 35.23 25.98
CA GLY A 74 -39.13 34.80 26.23
C GLY A 74 -38.40 34.12 25.07
N ALA A 75 -37.34 34.78 24.62
CA ALA A 75 -36.17 34.18 23.97
C ALA A 75 -35.49 33.04 24.78
N ARG A 76 -36.12 32.55 25.86
CA ARG A 76 -35.69 31.41 26.69
C ARG A 76 -36.25 30.07 26.18
N ALA A 77 -37.31 30.04 25.37
CA ALA A 77 -37.84 28.80 24.79
C ALA A 77 -37.04 28.31 23.56
N LEU A 78 -36.27 29.19 22.93
CA LEU A 78 -35.36 28.84 21.84
C LEU A 78 -34.02 28.31 22.36
N ALA A 79 -33.64 28.60 23.60
CA ALA A 79 -32.41 28.08 24.19
C ALA A 79 -32.32 26.55 24.19
N PRO A 80 -33.33 25.77 24.63
CA PRO A 80 -33.25 24.31 24.57
C PRO A 80 -33.23 23.80 23.11
N LEU A 81 -33.91 24.49 22.18
CA LEU A 81 -33.92 24.13 20.76
C LEU A 81 -32.56 24.39 20.10
N VAL A 82 -31.93 25.53 20.40
CA VAL A 82 -30.59 25.88 19.90
C VAL A 82 -29.55 24.92 20.47
N VAL A 83 -29.63 24.57 21.76
CA VAL A 83 -28.75 23.56 22.37
C VAL A 83 -28.95 22.20 21.68
N LEU A 84 -30.18 21.80 21.40
CA LEU A 84 -30.47 20.57 20.67
C LEU A 84 -29.92 20.59 19.23
N CYS A 85 -30.04 21.72 18.52
CA CYS A 85 -29.46 21.90 17.18
C CYS A 85 -27.93 21.83 17.21
N VAL A 86 -27.28 22.48 18.16
CA VAL A 86 -25.81 22.41 18.30
C VAL A 86 -25.38 20.98 18.65
N LEU A 87 -26.10 20.31 19.55
CA LEU A 87 -25.81 18.93 19.93
C LEU A 87 -25.95 17.98 18.74
N THR A 88 -27.01 18.11 17.94
CA THR A 88 -27.21 17.28 16.74
C THR A 88 -26.14 17.52 15.66
N LEU A 89 -25.70 18.77 15.47
CA LEU A 89 -24.57 19.08 14.57
C LEU A 89 -23.25 18.50 15.07
N LEU A 90 -22.97 18.58 16.38
CA LEU A 90 -21.78 17.99 16.97
C LEU A 90 -21.80 16.46 16.88
N LEU A 91 -22.93 15.83 17.18
CA LEU A 91 -23.08 14.38 17.07
C LEU A 91 -23.05 13.92 15.61
N GLY A 92 -23.64 14.66 14.68
CA GLY A 92 -23.59 14.36 13.24
C GLY A 92 -22.19 14.54 12.67
N GLY A 93 -21.50 15.61 13.06
CA GLY A 93 -20.09 15.85 12.70
C GLY A 93 -19.16 14.79 13.29
N PHE A 94 -19.34 14.43 14.57
CA PHE A 94 -18.59 13.35 15.21
C PHE A 94 -18.92 11.99 14.60
N ALA A 95 -20.19 11.70 14.29
CA ALA A 95 -20.57 10.45 13.64
C ALA A 95 -20.00 10.36 12.22
N GLY A 96 -20.01 11.45 11.45
CA GLY A 96 -19.37 11.50 10.13
C GLY A 96 -17.85 11.35 10.22
N TRP A 97 -17.22 12.03 11.18
CA TRP A 97 -15.79 11.91 11.43
C TRP A 97 -15.41 10.51 11.92
N ALA A 98 -16.14 9.97 12.89
CA ALA A 98 -15.96 8.62 13.41
C ALA A 98 -16.28 7.56 12.36
N HIS A 99 -17.24 7.79 11.46
CA HIS A 99 -17.52 6.89 10.33
C HIS A 99 -16.37 6.92 9.31
N SER A 100 -15.82 8.10 9.02
CA SER A 100 -14.63 8.20 8.15
C SER A 100 -13.40 7.49 8.75
N ARG A 101 -13.18 7.60 10.07
CA ARG A 101 -12.12 6.87 10.78
C ARG A 101 -12.45 5.40 11.02
N ALA A 102 -13.73 5.04 11.09
CA ALA A 102 -14.18 3.67 11.27
C ALA A 102 -14.07 2.87 9.96
N GLY A 103 -14.20 3.50 8.79
CA GLY A 103 -13.93 2.87 7.51
C GLY A 103 -12.49 2.33 7.44
N GLU A 104 -11.52 3.07 7.99
CA GLU A 104 -10.12 2.64 8.09
C GLU A 104 -9.91 1.43 9.03
N LEU A 105 -10.86 1.12 9.93
CA LEU A 105 -10.77 0.03 10.91
C LEU A 105 -11.75 -1.14 10.66
N ARG A 106 -12.77 -0.98 9.82
CA ARG A 106 -13.81 -2.01 9.57
C ARG A 106 -13.45 -2.96 8.43
N ASP A 107 -12.52 -2.57 7.56
CA ASP A 107 -11.83 -3.51 6.68
C ASP A 107 -10.85 -4.31 7.53
N ASP A 108 -11.26 -5.49 7.99
CA ASP A 108 -10.32 -6.46 8.57
C ASP A 108 -9.26 -6.79 7.51
N PRO A 109 -8.02 -6.26 7.61
CA PRO A 109 -7.06 -6.35 6.52
C PRO A 109 -6.74 -7.81 6.20
N ALA A 110 -6.84 -8.71 7.18
CA ALA A 110 -6.49 -10.11 6.99
C ALA A 110 -7.54 -10.91 6.19
N ARG A 111 -8.83 -10.52 6.24
CA ARG A 111 -9.90 -11.25 5.53
C ARG A 111 -10.04 -10.86 4.06
N GLY A 112 -9.65 -9.63 3.69
CA GLY A 112 -9.66 -9.14 2.31
C GLY A 112 -8.31 -9.21 1.58
N ASN A 113 -7.21 -9.44 2.29
CA ASN A 113 -5.88 -9.38 1.70
C ASN A 113 -5.58 -10.60 0.80
N THR A 114 -5.74 -10.37 -0.50
CA THR A 114 -5.45 -11.39 -1.51
C THR A 114 -3.96 -11.69 -1.67
N ALA A 115 -3.05 -10.96 -1.01
CA ALA A 115 -1.61 -11.28 -1.00
C ALA A 115 -1.32 -12.69 -0.48
N LEU A 116 -2.15 -13.17 0.47
CA LEU A 116 -2.00 -14.48 1.12
C LEU A 116 -2.61 -15.62 0.30
N THR A 117 -3.52 -15.32 -0.62
CA THR A 117 -4.30 -16.34 -1.37
C THR A 117 -3.96 -16.36 -2.85
N ASP A 118 -3.54 -15.24 -3.45
CA ASP A 118 -3.15 -15.10 -4.85
C ASP A 118 -1.62 -14.99 -4.98
N LEU A 119 -0.95 -16.13 -4.93
CA LEU A 119 0.51 -16.22 -5.07
C LEU A 119 1.02 -15.72 -6.43
N ALA A 120 0.21 -15.85 -7.48
CA ALA A 120 0.58 -15.42 -8.82
C ALA A 120 0.64 -13.89 -8.89
N ARG A 121 -0.40 -13.21 -8.40
CA ARG A 121 -0.44 -11.74 -8.33
C ARG A 121 0.61 -11.20 -7.37
N THR A 122 0.81 -11.83 -6.22
CA THR A 122 1.90 -11.46 -5.29
C THR A 122 3.27 -11.53 -5.97
N SER A 123 3.54 -12.61 -6.72
CA SER A 123 4.82 -12.78 -7.42
C SER A 123 5.00 -11.74 -8.54
N GLU A 124 3.93 -11.45 -9.29
CA GLU A 124 3.92 -10.39 -10.32
C GLU A 124 4.25 -9.03 -9.71
N ILE A 125 3.56 -8.65 -8.64
CA ILE A 125 3.77 -7.38 -7.93
C ILE A 125 5.20 -7.29 -7.40
N LYS A 126 5.70 -8.34 -6.75
CA LYS A 126 7.10 -8.38 -6.27
C LYS A 126 8.09 -8.14 -7.40
N GLY A 127 7.92 -8.83 -8.52
CA GLY A 127 8.82 -8.71 -9.67
C GLY A 127 8.80 -7.31 -10.29
N GLN A 128 7.60 -6.80 -10.60
CA GLN A 128 7.45 -5.48 -11.21
C GLN A 128 7.90 -4.36 -10.28
N THR A 129 7.57 -4.44 -8.98
CA THR A 129 7.99 -3.44 -7.99
C THR A 129 9.51 -3.46 -7.81
N THR A 130 10.13 -4.64 -7.77
CA THR A 130 11.59 -4.78 -7.69
C THR A 130 12.28 -4.10 -8.87
N ALA A 131 11.80 -4.37 -10.09
CA ALA A 131 12.32 -3.73 -11.30
C ALA A 131 12.09 -2.21 -11.28
N ALA A 132 10.92 -1.77 -10.81
CA ALA A 132 10.60 -0.36 -10.72
C ALA A 132 11.51 0.38 -9.74
N VAL A 133 11.76 -0.16 -8.54
CA VAL A 133 12.68 0.45 -7.57
C VAL A 133 14.10 0.53 -8.13
N ALA A 134 14.60 -0.56 -8.73
CA ALA A 134 15.92 -0.55 -9.32
C ALA A 134 16.06 0.54 -10.40
N ALA A 135 15.06 0.71 -11.26
CA ALA A 135 15.08 1.72 -12.33
C ALA A 135 14.86 3.15 -11.82
N LEU A 136 13.96 3.34 -10.85
CA LEU A 136 13.62 4.66 -10.31
C LEU A 136 14.71 5.23 -9.41
N PHE A 137 15.50 4.39 -8.75
CA PHE A 137 16.50 4.84 -7.78
C PHE A 137 17.95 4.71 -8.26
N SER A 138 18.17 4.21 -9.49
CA SER A 138 19.49 4.18 -10.13
C SER A 138 19.65 5.35 -11.10
N TYR A 139 20.82 5.98 -11.09
CA TYR A 139 21.14 7.13 -11.93
C TYR A 139 22.56 7.01 -12.46
N ASP A 140 22.75 7.27 -13.75
CA ASP A 140 24.06 7.42 -14.36
C ASP A 140 24.19 8.82 -14.93
N HIS A 141 25.25 9.54 -14.54
CA HIS A 141 25.55 10.85 -15.10
C HIS A 141 25.87 10.83 -16.60
N ALA A 142 26.37 9.70 -17.12
CA ALA A 142 26.74 9.54 -18.51
C ALA A 142 25.54 9.20 -19.41
N ASP A 143 24.51 8.57 -18.84
CA ASP A 143 23.24 8.28 -19.51
C ASP A 143 22.05 8.44 -18.54
N THR A 144 21.41 9.61 -18.59
CA THR A 144 20.22 9.91 -17.76
C THR A 144 18.93 9.35 -18.35
N GLY A 145 18.96 8.87 -19.61
CA GLY A 145 17.78 8.46 -20.35
C GLY A 145 16.97 7.34 -19.69
N PRO A 146 17.58 6.27 -19.16
CA PRO A 146 16.87 5.24 -18.39
C PRO A 146 16.15 5.80 -17.16
N PHE A 147 16.82 6.64 -16.37
CA PHE A 147 16.27 7.23 -15.15
C PHE A 147 15.06 8.14 -15.46
N GLU A 148 15.19 9.01 -16.47
CA GLU A 148 14.09 9.90 -16.86
C GLU A 148 12.89 9.13 -17.43
N ARG A 149 13.13 8.07 -18.20
CA ARG A 149 12.06 7.21 -18.71
C ARG A 149 11.36 6.46 -17.58
N ALA A 150 12.10 5.94 -16.61
CA ALA A 150 11.53 5.28 -15.43
C ALA A 150 10.60 6.25 -14.68
N GLY A 151 11.06 7.48 -14.39
CA GLY A 151 10.25 8.49 -13.73
C GLY A 151 8.95 8.84 -14.46
N LYS A 152 8.95 8.82 -15.80
CA LYS A 152 7.76 9.10 -16.63
C LYS A 152 6.80 7.92 -16.76
N THR A 153 7.31 6.69 -16.69
CA THR A 153 6.55 5.49 -17.08
C THR A 153 6.14 4.62 -15.90
N LEU A 154 6.82 4.75 -14.76
CA LEU A 154 6.61 3.89 -13.58
C LEU A 154 6.02 4.65 -12.38
N LEU A 155 5.94 5.98 -12.45
CA LEU A 155 5.34 6.81 -11.41
C LEU A 155 3.98 7.34 -11.83
N THR A 156 3.10 7.49 -10.84
CA THR A 156 1.80 8.16 -10.97
C THR A 156 1.47 8.87 -9.67
N GLY A 157 0.46 9.76 -9.69
CA GLY A 157 -0.06 10.39 -8.48
C GLY A 157 1.03 11.16 -7.72
N LYS A 158 1.09 10.96 -6.41
CA LYS A 158 2.00 11.71 -5.51
C LYS A 158 3.46 11.27 -5.67
N ALA A 159 3.70 10.04 -6.09
CA ALA A 159 5.04 9.51 -6.24
C ALA A 159 5.91 10.30 -7.23
N VAL A 160 5.30 10.95 -8.23
CA VAL A 160 6.01 11.81 -9.19
C VAL A 160 6.74 12.95 -8.47
N ASP A 161 6.03 13.66 -7.59
CA ASP A 161 6.60 14.79 -6.85
C ASP A 161 7.51 14.33 -5.71
N GLN A 162 7.18 13.21 -5.05
CA GLN A 162 8.01 12.61 -4.00
C GLN A 162 9.37 12.18 -4.55
N HIS A 163 9.39 11.47 -5.68
CA HIS A 163 10.62 11.04 -6.34
C HIS A 163 11.48 12.23 -6.75
N ARG A 164 10.89 13.26 -7.38
CA ARG A 164 11.61 14.50 -7.71
C ARG A 164 12.21 15.15 -6.47
N THR A 165 11.48 15.16 -5.36
CA THR A 165 11.95 15.75 -4.10
C THR A 165 13.11 14.96 -3.49
N LEU A 166 13.05 13.63 -3.53
CA LEU A 166 14.13 12.76 -3.06
C LEU A 166 15.43 12.98 -3.86
N PHE A 167 15.30 13.17 -5.17
CA PHE A 167 16.44 13.29 -6.08
C PHE A 167 16.92 14.72 -6.36
N GLY A 168 16.14 15.75 -6.02
CA GLY A 168 16.44 17.14 -6.39
C GLY A 168 17.82 17.63 -5.96
N GLY A 169 18.22 17.36 -4.70
CA GLY A 169 19.55 17.71 -4.21
C GLY A 169 20.65 16.74 -4.65
N VAL A 170 20.30 15.46 -4.83
CA VAL A 170 21.26 14.38 -5.12
C VAL A 170 21.74 14.45 -6.56
N LEU A 171 20.86 14.71 -7.53
CA LEU A 171 21.21 14.73 -8.95
C LEU A 171 22.19 15.86 -9.30
N ALA A 172 22.02 17.04 -8.70
CA ALA A 172 22.94 18.15 -8.91
C ALA A 172 24.37 17.80 -8.46
N GLN A 173 24.48 17.09 -7.33
CA GLN A 173 25.77 16.61 -6.84
C GLN A 173 26.33 15.46 -7.68
N ALA A 174 25.47 14.50 -8.06
CA ALA A 174 25.85 13.37 -8.89
C ALA A 174 26.38 13.82 -10.25
N ALA A 175 25.76 14.84 -10.87
CA ALA A 175 26.25 15.43 -12.11
C ALA A 175 27.62 16.11 -11.93
N ARG A 176 27.82 16.88 -10.85
CA ARG A 176 29.10 17.55 -10.56
C ARG A 176 30.24 16.56 -10.31
N GLN A 177 29.96 15.47 -9.60
CA GLN A 177 30.94 14.46 -9.21
C GLN A 177 31.02 13.29 -10.20
N LYS A 178 30.28 13.35 -11.31
CA LYS A 178 30.20 12.27 -12.31
C LYS A 178 29.89 10.92 -11.67
N THR A 179 28.90 10.91 -10.80
CA THR A 179 28.57 9.77 -9.95
C THR A 179 27.55 8.86 -10.64
N VAL A 180 27.78 7.55 -10.51
CA VAL A 180 26.80 6.51 -10.81
C VAL A 180 26.20 6.02 -9.50
N ILE A 181 24.88 6.12 -9.39
CA ILE A 181 24.08 5.61 -8.28
C ILE A 181 23.41 4.33 -8.76
N THR A 182 23.65 3.22 -8.08
CA THR A 182 23.02 1.93 -8.38
C THR A 182 22.21 1.46 -7.19
N THR A 183 20.94 1.14 -7.41
CA THR A 183 20.07 0.55 -6.39
C THR A 183 19.79 -0.91 -6.73
N THR A 184 20.19 -1.81 -5.83
CA THR A 184 19.93 -3.25 -5.93
C THR A 184 18.95 -3.65 -4.85
N VAL A 185 17.75 -4.09 -5.26
CA VAL A 185 16.77 -4.65 -4.32
C VAL A 185 17.28 -5.99 -3.80
N THR A 186 17.38 -6.11 -2.47
CA THR A 186 17.83 -7.32 -1.80
C THR A 186 16.67 -8.21 -1.43
N ASP A 187 15.54 -7.63 -1.02
CA ASP A 187 14.30 -8.37 -0.76
C ASP A 187 13.06 -7.48 -0.96
N SER A 188 11.92 -8.11 -1.22
CA SER A 188 10.62 -7.45 -1.29
C SER A 188 9.49 -8.34 -0.77
N ALA A 189 8.50 -7.73 -0.14
CA ALA A 189 7.32 -8.41 0.38
C ALA A 189 6.06 -7.60 0.11
N VAL A 190 5.00 -8.25 -0.34
CA VAL A 190 3.69 -7.61 -0.49
C VAL A 190 2.98 -7.67 0.86
N GLU A 191 2.75 -6.51 1.44
CA GLU A 191 2.04 -6.36 2.71
C GLU A 191 0.54 -6.59 2.50
N ARG A 192 -0.03 -5.96 1.47
CA ARG A 192 -1.47 -6.04 1.17
C ARG A 192 -1.75 -5.92 -0.32
N ILE A 193 -2.78 -6.63 -0.79
CA ILE A 193 -3.38 -6.45 -2.12
C ILE A 193 -4.89 -6.20 -1.96
N ASP A 194 -5.34 -5.05 -2.47
CA ASP A 194 -6.73 -4.58 -2.49
C ASP A 194 -7.16 -4.37 -3.96
N GLY A 195 -7.60 -5.45 -4.60
CA GLY A 195 -8.00 -5.42 -6.01
C GLY A 195 -6.84 -5.05 -6.95
N ASP A 196 -6.86 -3.82 -7.46
CA ASP A 196 -5.86 -3.23 -8.36
C ASP A 196 -4.84 -2.35 -7.63
N ARG A 197 -4.82 -2.35 -6.29
CA ARG A 197 -3.83 -1.66 -5.48
C ARG A 197 -3.07 -2.64 -4.61
N ALA A 198 -1.82 -2.34 -4.31
CA ALA A 198 -1.05 -3.12 -3.37
C ALA A 198 -0.05 -2.26 -2.61
N ARG A 199 0.30 -2.69 -1.40
CA ARG A 199 1.38 -2.11 -0.60
C ARG A 199 2.54 -3.09 -0.53
N VAL A 200 3.74 -2.61 -0.86
CA VAL A 200 4.94 -3.44 -0.99
C VAL A 200 6.06 -2.85 -0.14
N LEU A 201 6.66 -3.69 0.69
CA LEU A 201 7.88 -3.38 1.44
C LEU A 201 9.08 -3.82 0.61
N VAL A 202 10.07 -2.94 0.47
CA VAL A 202 11.27 -3.19 -0.33
C VAL A 202 12.50 -2.84 0.50
N TYR A 203 13.43 -3.80 0.55
CA TYR A 203 14.79 -3.60 1.05
C TYR A 203 15.73 -3.51 -0.14
N ALA A 204 16.60 -2.52 -0.14
CA ALA A 204 17.56 -2.32 -1.20
C ALA A 204 18.92 -1.84 -0.66
N ASP A 205 19.98 -2.20 -1.37
CA ASP A 205 21.30 -1.63 -1.18
C ASP A 205 21.54 -0.60 -2.28
N GLN A 206 21.99 0.58 -1.89
CA GLN A 206 22.43 1.62 -2.80
C GLN A 206 23.95 1.72 -2.76
N SER A 207 24.56 1.74 -3.94
CA SER A 207 25.96 2.08 -4.13
C SER A 207 26.10 3.37 -4.93
N SER A 208 27.12 4.15 -4.61
CA SER A 208 27.42 5.42 -5.27
C SER A 208 28.91 5.47 -5.59
N VAL A 209 29.26 5.51 -6.87
CA VAL A 209 30.65 5.51 -7.35
C VAL A 209 30.90 6.77 -8.16
N SER A 210 31.90 7.56 -7.77
CA SER A 210 32.35 8.71 -8.57
C SER A 210 33.29 8.25 -9.67
N THR A 211 32.98 8.63 -10.92
CA THR A 211 33.84 8.38 -12.09
C THR A 211 34.72 9.58 -12.44
N ALA A 212 34.62 10.67 -11.67
CA ALA A 212 35.57 11.76 -11.74
C ALA A 212 36.91 11.24 -11.20
N GLY A 213 37.80 10.81 -12.10
CA GLY A 213 39.06 10.17 -11.75
C GLY A 213 39.79 10.92 -10.63
N THR A 214 40.24 10.19 -9.61
CA THR A 214 41.04 10.74 -8.51
C THR A 214 42.47 11.00 -8.99
N GLY A 215 42.64 11.93 -9.94
CA GLY A 215 43.93 12.34 -10.47
C GLY A 215 44.31 13.70 -9.91
N LYS A 216 45.10 13.75 -8.82
CA LYS A 216 45.94 14.94 -8.57
C LYS A 216 46.88 15.09 -9.77
N PRO A 217 46.96 16.25 -10.44
CA PRO A 217 47.94 16.45 -11.50
C PRO A 217 49.33 16.53 -10.86
N GLY A 218 50.14 15.48 -10.99
CA GLY A 218 51.57 15.52 -10.63
C GLY A 218 52.18 14.33 -9.89
N GLY A 219 51.43 13.27 -9.54
CA GLY A 219 51.98 12.11 -8.84
C GLY A 219 52.09 10.87 -9.73
N LYS A 220 53.30 10.48 -10.14
CA LYS A 220 53.57 9.15 -10.71
C LYS A 220 53.39 8.08 -9.64
N GLN A 221 52.17 7.63 -9.42
CA GLN A 221 51.88 6.39 -8.71
C GLN A 221 50.71 5.72 -9.42
N GLN A 222 50.97 4.55 -10.01
CA GLN A 222 49.95 3.60 -10.42
C GLN A 222 49.19 3.17 -9.18
N SER A 223 48.21 3.96 -8.74
CA SER A 223 47.21 3.50 -7.79
C SER A 223 46.29 2.54 -8.54
N LYS A 224 46.17 1.31 -8.05
CA LYS A 224 44.98 0.49 -8.34
C LYS A 224 43.78 1.37 -8.04
N THR A 225 43.05 1.81 -9.06
CA THR A 225 41.80 2.57 -8.93
C THR A 225 40.83 1.72 -8.14
N GLN A 226 40.83 1.87 -6.82
CA GLN A 226 39.73 1.43 -5.99
C GLN A 226 38.68 2.50 -6.14
N ASP A 227 37.66 2.21 -6.95
CA ASP A 227 36.40 2.93 -6.96
C ASP A 227 35.95 3.08 -5.49
N GLN A 228 36.07 4.29 -4.95
CA GLN A 228 35.66 4.59 -3.57
C GLN A 228 34.14 4.71 -3.54
N GLY A 229 33.48 3.55 -3.64
CA GLY A 229 32.03 3.46 -3.60
C GLY A 229 31.50 3.64 -2.18
N VAL A 230 30.53 4.53 -1.98
CA VAL A 230 29.74 4.59 -0.74
C VAL A 230 28.59 3.59 -0.86
N TYR A 231 28.35 2.80 0.18
CA TYR A 231 27.27 1.83 0.27
C TYR A 231 26.33 2.18 1.42
N ALA A 232 25.02 2.16 1.17
CA ALA A 232 23.99 2.39 2.18
C ALA A 232 22.79 1.47 1.93
N GLY A 233 22.22 0.93 3.00
CA GLY A 233 20.93 0.24 2.93
C GLY A 233 19.78 1.25 2.86
N ALA A 234 18.71 0.89 2.16
CA ALA A 234 17.50 1.68 2.00
C ALA A 234 16.26 0.78 2.16
N MET A 235 15.22 1.33 2.78
CA MET A 235 13.94 0.68 2.99
C MET A 235 12.81 1.56 2.47
N PHE A 236 11.88 0.96 1.75
CA PHE A 236 10.73 1.64 1.15
C PHE A 236 9.44 0.89 1.45
N ALA A 237 8.37 1.61 1.75
CA ALA A 237 7.01 1.16 1.55
C ALA A 237 6.43 1.87 0.33
N LEU A 238 5.97 1.09 -0.64
CA LEU A 238 5.44 1.59 -1.90
C LEU A 238 3.98 1.20 -2.02
N ASP A 239 3.12 2.18 -2.26
CA ASP A 239 1.77 1.90 -2.71
C ASP A 239 1.80 1.88 -4.24
N VAL A 240 1.41 0.75 -4.83
CA VAL A 240 1.36 0.53 -6.26
C VAL A 240 -0.08 0.36 -6.75
N VAL A 241 -0.34 0.82 -7.96
CA VAL A 241 -1.66 0.71 -8.61
C VAL A 241 -1.49 0.11 -10.00
N ARG A 242 -2.38 -0.82 -10.35
CA ARG A 242 -2.42 -1.43 -11.67
C ARG A 242 -3.14 -0.51 -12.65
N ARG A 243 -2.47 -0.15 -13.74
CA ARG A 243 -3.04 0.58 -14.88
C ARG A 243 -2.55 -0.03 -16.17
N ASP A 244 -3.45 -0.28 -17.11
CA ASP A 244 -3.13 -0.86 -18.42
C ASP A 244 -2.28 -2.14 -18.32
N GLY A 245 -2.59 -2.99 -17.34
CA GLY A 245 -1.88 -4.25 -17.11
C GLY A 245 -0.49 -4.11 -16.45
N ARG A 246 -0.07 -2.90 -16.04
CA ARG A 246 1.23 -2.65 -15.40
C ARG A 246 1.05 -2.06 -14.01
N TRP A 247 1.95 -2.38 -13.08
CA TRP A 247 1.99 -1.79 -11.76
C TRP A 247 2.81 -0.50 -11.76
N LEU A 248 2.20 0.59 -11.32
CA LEU A 248 2.81 1.92 -11.20
C LEU A 248 2.91 2.32 -9.74
N VAL A 249 3.99 2.99 -9.36
CA VAL A 249 4.18 3.52 -8.00
C VAL A 249 3.35 4.80 -7.85
N GLU A 250 2.43 4.81 -6.90
CA GLU A 250 1.54 5.94 -6.61
C GLU A 250 1.99 6.74 -5.38
N ASN A 251 2.67 6.09 -4.44
CA ASN A 251 3.20 6.69 -3.22
C ASN A 251 4.53 6.02 -2.81
N ILE A 252 5.46 6.83 -2.28
CA ILE A 252 6.76 6.38 -1.76
C ILE A 252 6.89 6.82 -0.29
N ASP A 253 7.06 5.86 0.60
CA ASP A 253 7.32 6.04 2.02
C ASP A 253 8.72 5.49 2.36
N THR A 254 9.57 6.33 2.95
CA THR A 254 10.96 5.99 3.32
C THR A 254 11.14 5.81 4.83
N PHE A 255 10.06 5.66 5.60
CA PHE A 255 10.04 5.45 7.05
C PHE A 255 10.74 6.52 7.91
N GLY A 256 11.14 7.64 7.30
CA GLY A 256 12.10 8.59 7.88
C GLY A 256 11.65 10.04 7.85
N ARG A 257 10.35 10.32 7.71
CA ARG A 257 9.76 11.66 7.81
C ARG A 257 8.37 11.60 8.42
#